data_AF-A0A382C3S1-F1
#
_entry.id   AF-A0A382C3S1-F1
#
_cell.length_a   1.000
_cell.length_b   1.000
_cell.length_c   1.000
_cell.angle_alpha   90.00
_cell.angle_beta   90.00
_cell.angle_gamma   90.00
#
_symmetry.space_group_name_H-M   'P 1'
#
loop_
_entity.id
_entity.type
_entity.pdbx_description
1 polymer ?
#
loop_
_entity_poly.entity_id
_entity_poly.type
_entity_poly.pdbx_seq_one_letter_code
_entity_poly.pdbx_strand_id
1 'polypeptide(L)' 'VDIGIMTFNTDYGIRADHMAVALENAGYESFWVPEHTHIPANRRSP' A
#
# COMPACT_ATOMS: atom_id res chain seq x y z
N VAL A 1 -9.99 15.84 14.09
CA VAL A 1 -10.53 14.79 13.20
C VAL A 1 -9.33 14.12 12.62
N ASP A 2 -9.16 12.84 12.90
CA ASP A 2 -8.02 12.07 12.41
C ASP A 2 -8.40 11.46 11.05
N ILE A 3 -7.52 11.63 10.06
CA ILE A 3 -7.77 11.20 8.69
C ILE A 3 -6.66 10.23 8.32
N GLY A 4 -7.06 9.01 7.94
CA GLY A 4 -6.18 7.99 7.38
C GLY A 4 -6.37 7.83 5.88
N ILE A 5 -5.36 7.29 5.21
CA ILE A 5 -5.38 6.95 3.78
C ILE A 5 -5.15 5.44 3.61
N MET A 6 -5.92 4.85 2.69
CA MET A 6 -5.72 3.48 2.23
C MET A 6 -5.55 3.52 0.70
N THR A 7 -4.56 2.79 0.18
CA THR A 7 -4.43 2.59 -1.27
C THR A 7 -4.05 1.14 -1.57
N PHE A 8 -4.37 0.67 -2.77
CA PHE A 8 -3.93 -0.64 -3.24
C PHE A 8 -2.54 -0.51 -3.86
N ASN A 9 -1.52 -1.03 -3.16
CA ASN A 9 -0.13 -0.93 -3.58
C ASN A 9 0.17 -1.89 -4.73
N THR A 10 0.13 -1.36 -5.96
CA THR A 10 0.53 -2.09 -7.18
C THR A 10 1.74 -1.40 -7.81
N ASP A 11 2.34 -2.06 -8.79
CA ASP A 11 3.41 -1.52 -9.63
C ASP A 11 2.99 -0.30 -10.47
N TYR A 12 1.68 -0.09 -10.68
CA TYR A 12 1.14 1.12 -11.30
C TYR A 12 1.09 2.34 -10.38
N GLY A 13 1.30 2.14 -9.08
CA GLY A 13 1.15 3.18 -8.05
C GLY A 13 2.47 3.71 -7.50
N ILE A 14 2.37 4.65 -6.55
CA ILE A 14 3.49 5.05 -5.71
C ILE A 14 3.88 3.89 -4.79
N ARG A 15 5.18 3.68 -4.59
CA ARG A 15 5.69 2.69 -3.64
C ARG A 15 5.23 3.03 -2.23
N ALA A 16 4.90 2.00 -1.44
CA ALA A 16 4.34 2.16 -0.10
C ALA A 16 5.27 2.96 0.84
N ASP A 17 6.58 2.72 0.77
CA ASP A 17 7.60 3.44 1.55
C ASP A 17 7.63 4.94 1.25
N HIS A 18 7.59 5.33 -0.03
CA HIS A 18 7.53 6.73 -0.42
C HIS A 18 6.20 7.39 -0.04
N MET A 19 5.09 6.65 -0.15
CA MET A 19 3.78 7.15 0.24
C MET A 19 3.67 7.38 1.74
N ALA A 20 4.19 6.48 2.57
CA ALA A 20 4.21 6.65 4.03
C ALA A 20 4.87 7.97 4.42
N VAL A 21 6.09 8.23 3.93
CA VAL A 21 6.82 9.48 4.19
C VAL A 21 6.06 10.71 3.69
N ALA A 22 5.43 10.63 2.51
CA ALA A 22 4.65 11.74 1.98
C ALA A 22 3.40 12.04 2.83
N LEU A 23 2.71 11.01 3.32
CA LEU A 23 1.52 11.14 4.14
C LEU A 23 1.84 11.69 5.54
N GLU A 24 2.94 11.23 6.16
CA GLU A 24 3.44 11.79 7.43
C GLU A 24 3.76 13.28 7.28
N ASN A 25 4.49 13.67 6.23
CA ASN A 25 4.81 15.07 5.95
C ASN A 25 3.56 15.93 5.66
N ALA A 26 2.49 15.31 5.13
CA ALA A 26 1.21 15.97 4.87
C ALA A 26 0.27 15.99 6.09
N GLY A 27 0.66 15.37 7.21
CA GLY A 27 -0.11 15.39 8.46
C GLY A 27 -1.27 14.40 8.52
N TYR A 28 -1.25 13.34 7.70
CA TYR A 28 -2.20 12.23 7.85
C TYR A 28 -1.84 11.38 9.07
N GLU A 29 -2.87 10.87 9.75
CA GLU A 29 -2.69 10.15 11.01
C GLU A 29 -2.26 8.70 10.78
N SER A 30 -2.80 8.04 9.76
CA SER A 30 -2.50 6.64 9.47
C SER A 30 -2.44 6.33 7.99
N PHE A 31 -1.57 5.38 7.65
CA PHE A 31 -1.48 4.80 6.33
C PHE A 31 -1.73 3.30 6.42
N TRP A 32 -2.75 2.83 5.69
CA TRP A 32 -3.18 1.43 5.69
C TRP A 32 -2.82 0.77 4.37
N VAL A 33 -2.04 -0.30 4.44
CA VAL A 33 -1.64 -1.13 3.30
C VAL A 33 -2.46 -2.42 3.33
N PRO A 34 -3.13 -2.80 2.23
CA PRO A 34 -3.87 -4.05 2.18
C PRO A 34 -2.91 -5.25 2.20
N GLU A 35 -3.25 -6.25 3.02
CA GLU A 35 -2.59 -7.55 3.01
C GLU A 35 -3.47 -8.55 2.25
N HIS A 36 -2.95 -9.14 1.17
CA HIS A 36 -3.64 -10.18 0.41
C HIS A 36 -2.67 -11.25 -0.09
N THR A 37 -3.17 -12.49 -0.13
CA THR A 37 -2.43 -13.62 -0.70
C THR A 37 -2.19 -13.39 -2.18
N HIS A 38 -0.92 -13.35 -2.59
CA HIS A 38 -0.55 -13.33 -4.00
C HIS A 38 -0.63 -14.76 -4.55
N ILE A 39 -1.78 -15.10 -5.15
CA ILE A 39 -1.92 -16.36 -5.88
C ILE A 39 -1.10 -16.24 -7.17
N PRO A 40 -0.14 -17.14 -7.42
CA PRO A 40 0.65 -17.11 -8.65
C PRO A 40 -0.25 -17.10 -9.90
N ALA A 41 0.04 -16.20 -10.83
CA ALA A 41 -0.68 -16.13 -12.12
C ALA A 41 -0.56 -17.41 -12.94
N ASN A 42 0.43 -18.25 -12.64
CA ASN A 42 0.56 -19.59 -13.20
C ASN A 42 0.88 -20.61 -12.09
N ARG A 43 0.41 -21.84 -12.24
CA ARG A 43 0.66 -22.95 -11.30
C ARG A 43 1.76 -23.88 -11.83
N ARG A 44 2.84 -23.31 -12.39
CA ARG A 44 3.92 -24.11 -13.02
C ARG A 44 4.93 -24.67 -12.03
N SER A 45 5.01 -24.11 -10.83
CA SER A 45 5.82 -24.64 -9.73
C SER A 45 4.91 -25.39 -8.75
N PRO A 46 5.39 -26.48 -8.11
CA PRO A 46 4.64 -27.18 -7.06
C PRO A 46 4.34 -26.26 -5.87
#